data_AF-A0A9Q1B6D4-F1
#
_entry.id   AF-A0A9Q1B6D4-F1
#
_cell.length_a   1.000
_cell.length_b   1.000
_cell.length_c   1.000
_cell.angle_alpha   90.00
_cell.angle_beta   90.00
_cell.angle_gamma   90.00
#
_symmetry.space_group_name_H-M   'P 1'
#
loop_
_entity.id
_entity.type
_entity.pdbx_description
1 polymer ?
#
loop_
_entity_poly.entity_id
_entity_poly.type
_entity_poly.pdbx_seq_one_letter_code
_entity_poly.pdbx_strand_id
1 'polypeptide(L)'
;MLRRSLEDSAEREENGQGQTQRKRHRRKKRKSGLQNPDRLQRGPAGCEEPKNLIEENVQLEHSEGSNLSRNKKRKMKKKRLKEKMRAAGLRMKPAAIDFMYKPETEGRTDFEEAHKKVNDILDFLQATQEIYFSEKPSKCPESAVSSQSVCEVLQSLESHTTSSSDITLLHRMKCLVLLQDVERLRGVVEEFHAGTLMPPDQAKAISSLFLYWVTDILPGKDRKEVESTCPSVPS
;
A
#
# COMPACT_ATOMS: atom_id res chain seq x y z
N MET A 1 -6.51 -29.41 55.56
CA MET A 1 -6.92 -28.81 54.26
C MET A 1 -5.79 -27.88 53.85
N LEU A 2 -5.09 -27.96 52.71
CA LEU A 2 -5.28 -28.61 51.41
C LEU A 2 -3.87 -28.93 50.83
N ARG A 3 -3.73 -30.13 50.27
CA ARG A 3 -2.71 -30.50 49.26
C ARG A 3 -3.19 -30.05 47.87
N ARG A 4 -2.25 -29.69 46.99
CA ARG A 4 -2.12 -30.08 45.55
C ARG A 4 -1.36 -28.98 44.81
N SER A 5 -0.10 -29.22 44.44
CA SER A 5 0.35 -29.86 43.19
C SER A 5 0.03 -29.02 41.97
N LEU A 6 1.07 -28.32 41.52
CA LEU A 6 1.27 -27.84 40.16
C LEU A 6 1.01 -28.97 39.15
N GLU A 7 0.02 -28.72 38.30
CA GLU A 7 0.12 -28.79 36.84
C GLU A 7 0.82 -30.01 36.22
N ASP A 8 0.01 -31.02 35.94
CA ASP A 8 0.21 -32.01 34.88
C ASP A 8 -0.94 -31.83 33.88
N SER A 9 -0.66 -31.41 32.64
CA SER A 9 -1.47 -31.73 31.45
C SER A 9 -0.88 -31.19 30.14
N ALA A 10 -0.26 -32.14 29.42
CA ALA A 10 -0.48 -32.41 28.00
C ALA A 10 0.08 -31.43 26.95
N GLU A 11 1.35 -31.63 26.61
CA GLU A 11 1.90 -31.29 25.29
C GLU A 11 2.06 -32.60 24.50
N ARG A 12 1.26 -32.76 23.44
CA ARG A 12 1.20 -33.96 22.60
C ARG A 12 2.04 -33.73 21.35
N GLU A 13 3.17 -34.42 21.29
CA GLU A 13 4.07 -34.53 20.15
C GLU A 13 3.41 -35.20 18.92
N GLU A 14 3.82 -34.64 17.77
CA GLU A 14 4.07 -35.18 16.44
C GLU A 14 3.38 -36.44 15.87
N ASN A 15 3.00 -36.27 14.60
CA ASN A 15 3.23 -37.17 13.46
C ASN A 15 2.26 -38.33 13.15
N GLY A 16 1.91 -38.37 11.86
CA GLY A 16 1.71 -39.64 11.16
C GLY A 16 0.27 -40.11 10.96
N GLN A 17 -0.61 -39.35 10.32
CA GLN A 17 -1.86 -39.91 9.77
C GLN A 17 -2.16 -39.48 8.32
N GLY A 18 -1.59 -40.25 7.40
CA GLY A 18 -2.30 -40.89 6.29
C GLY A 18 -3.25 -40.04 5.46
N GLN A 19 -2.77 -39.59 4.30
CA GLN A 19 -3.62 -39.19 3.18
C GLN A 19 -4.64 -40.30 2.88
N THR A 20 -5.91 -40.08 3.23
CA THR A 20 -7.00 -40.99 2.85
C THR A 20 -7.25 -40.86 1.35
N GLN A 21 -6.74 -41.82 0.58
CA GLN A 21 -7.02 -41.92 -0.84
C GLN A 21 -8.53 -42.14 -1.06
N ARG A 22 -9.24 -41.08 -1.41
CA ARG A 22 -10.65 -41.14 -1.86
C ARG A 22 -10.73 -41.87 -3.20
N LYS A 23 -10.86 -43.19 -3.16
CA LYS A 23 -11.18 -44.03 -4.34
C LYS A 23 -12.56 -43.65 -4.86
N ARG A 24 -12.61 -42.93 -5.99
CA ARG A 24 -13.87 -42.64 -6.71
C ARG A 24 -14.44 -43.93 -7.30
N HIS A 25 -15.54 -44.42 -6.74
CA HIS A 25 -16.27 -45.56 -7.28
C HIS A 25 -16.95 -45.17 -8.60
N ARG A 26 -16.44 -45.71 -9.73
CA ARG A 26 -16.99 -45.46 -11.07
C ARG A 26 -18.28 -46.29 -11.27
N ARG A 27 -19.45 -45.66 -11.19
CA ARG A 27 -20.74 -46.31 -11.55
C ARG A 27 -20.72 -46.72 -13.03
N LYS A 28 -20.93 -48.02 -13.30
CA LYS A 28 -21.04 -48.61 -14.65
C LYS A 28 -22.46 -48.35 -15.17
N LYS A 29 -22.61 -47.53 -16.22
CA LYS A 29 -23.92 -47.23 -16.82
C LYS A 29 -24.41 -48.44 -17.62
N ARG A 30 -25.56 -49.01 -17.24
CA ARG A 30 -26.26 -50.03 -18.05
C ARG A 30 -26.79 -49.37 -19.33
N LYS A 31 -26.61 -50.05 -20.48
CA LYS A 31 -27.18 -49.67 -21.79
C LYS A 31 -28.68 -49.97 -21.75
N SER A 32 -29.54 -48.96 -21.88
CA SER A 32 -30.92 -49.18 -22.30
C SER A 32 -30.96 -49.28 -23.81
N GLY A 33 -31.57 -50.36 -24.30
CA GLY A 33 -31.69 -50.69 -25.72
C GLY A 33 -32.65 -49.77 -26.46
N LEU A 34 -32.32 -49.58 -27.74
CA LEU A 34 -33.19 -49.51 -28.93
C LEU A 34 -34.64 -49.03 -28.71
N GLN A 35 -34.99 -47.88 -29.32
CA GLN A 35 -35.74 -47.82 -30.59
C GLN A 35 -36.06 -46.37 -30.99
N ASN A 36 -35.85 -46.07 -32.27
CA ASN A 36 -36.50 -45.04 -33.09
C ASN A 36 -36.26 -45.51 -34.55
N PRO A 37 -37.04 -45.14 -35.59
CA PRO A 37 -37.92 -43.95 -35.67
C PRO A 37 -39.29 -44.20 -36.35
N ASP A 38 -40.21 -43.22 -36.31
CA ASP A 38 -40.86 -42.79 -37.55
C ASP A 38 -41.43 -41.36 -37.50
N ARG A 39 -41.49 -40.79 -38.70
CA ARG A 39 -41.70 -39.41 -39.18
C ARG A 39 -43.04 -38.82 -38.72
N LEU A 40 -43.21 -37.49 -38.68
CA LEU A 40 -43.73 -36.72 -39.82
C LEU A 40 -43.49 -35.19 -39.69
N GLN A 41 -43.44 -34.59 -40.88
CA GLN A 41 -43.06 -33.27 -41.33
C GLN A 41 -44.23 -32.27 -41.34
N ARG A 42 -44.03 -30.99 -40.94
CA ARG A 42 -44.69 -29.78 -41.50
C ARG A 42 -44.12 -28.48 -40.88
N GLY A 43 -43.60 -27.53 -41.68
CA GLY A 43 -43.23 -26.15 -41.26
C GLY A 43 -44.40 -25.16 -41.42
N PRO A 44 -44.21 -23.85 -41.68
CA PRO A 44 -43.13 -22.89 -41.33
C PRO A 44 -43.69 -21.58 -40.68
N ALA A 45 -42.85 -20.72 -40.09
CA ALA A 45 -43.18 -19.29 -39.87
C ALA A 45 -41.89 -18.49 -39.65
N GLY A 46 -41.67 -17.46 -40.48
CA GLY A 46 -40.46 -16.64 -40.47
C GLY A 46 -40.50 -15.48 -39.47
N CYS A 47 -39.34 -14.88 -39.21
CA CYS A 47 -39.18 -13.44 -39.00
C CYS A 47 -37.69 -13.08 -39.11
N GLU A 48 -37.39 -12.47 -40.26
CA GLU A 48 -36.44 -11.40 -40.60
C GLU A 48 -35.12 -11.17 -39.83
N GLU A 49 -34.08 -10.97 -40.64
CA GLU A 49 -32.67 -10.73 -40.34
C GLU A 49 -32.38 -9.41 -39.61
N PRO A 50 -31.18 -9.29 -39.00
CA PRO A 50 -30.29 -8.24 -39.48
C PRO A 50 -29.03 -8.80 -40.13
N LYS A 51 -28.83 -8.34 -41.36
CA LYS A 51 -27.73 -8.56 -42.30
C LYS A 51 -26.39 -8.22 -41.65
N ASN A 52 -25.59 -9.22 -41.27
CA ASN A 52 -24.11 -9.17 -41.14
C ASN A 52 -23.51 -10.52 -40.66
N LEU A 53 -24.07 -11.66 -41.09
CA LEU A 53 -23.63 -12.98 -40.59
C LEU A 53 -23.74 -14.11 -41.63
N ILE A 54 -23.81 -13.77 -42.92
CA ILE A 54 -24.17 -14.72 -43.99
C ILE A 54 -23.01 -15.10 -44.91
N GLU A 55 -21.90 -14.35 -44.96
CA GLU A 55 -20.78 -14.73 -45.85
C GLU A 55 -19.75 -15.69 -45.23
N GLU A 56 -19.64 -15.77 -43.90
CA GLU A 56 -18.71 -16.70 -43.25
C GLU A 56 -19.35 -18.06 -42.88
N ASN A 57 -20.41 -18.47 -43.58
CA ASN A 57 -21.05 -19.78 -43.38
C ASN A 57 -21.09 -20.65 -44.63
N VAL A 58 -20.62 -20.16 -45.78
CA VAL A 58 -20.68 -20.91 -47.05
C VAL A 58 -19.48 -21.85 -47.23
N GLN A 59 -18.41 -21.72 -46.43
CA GLN A 59 -17.24 -22.61 -46.50
C GLN A 59 -17.18 -23.70 -45.43
N LEU A 60 -18.05 -23.69 -44.40
CA LEU A 60 -17.96 -24.64 -43.29
C LEU A 60 -18.74 -25.95 -43.52
N GLU A 61 -19.59 -26.02 -44.55
CA GLU A 61 -20.48 -27.16 -44.81
C GLU A 61 -19.81 -28.33 -45.56
N HIS A 62 -18.53 -28.24 -45.93
CA HIS A 62 -17.87 -29.26 -46.79
C HIS A 62 -16.98 -30.30 -46.07
N SER A 63 -17.04 -30.44 -44.74
CA SER A 63 -16.29 -31.54 -44.07
C SER A 63 -16.86 -32.06 -42.74
N GLU A 64 -18.03 -31.61 -42.29
CA GLU A 64 -18.55 -31.98 -40.95
C GLU A 64 -19.57 -33.14 -40.97
N GLY A 65 -19.67 -33.87 -42.08
CA GLY A 65 -20.41 -35.13 -42.19
C GLY A 65 -19.62 -36.39 -41.84
N SER A 66 -18.36 -36.26 -41.41
CA SER A 66 -17.53 -37.44 -41.09
C SER A 66 -18.08 -38.16 -39.86
N ASN A 67 -18.11 -39.51 -39.91
CA ASN A 67 -18.54 -40.43 -38.85
C ASN A 67 -17.68 -40.33 -37.57
N LEU A 68 -17.65 -39.16 -36.95
CA LEU A 68 -16.89 -38.90 -35.76
C LEU A 68 -17.63 -39.48 -34.58
N SER A 69 -16.94 -40.37 -33.86
CA SER A 69 -17.40 -40.87 -32.57
C SER A 69 -17.88 -39.72 -31.69
N ARG A 70 -18.95 -39.96 -30.92
CA ARG A 70 -19.55 -38.99 -30.00
C ARG A 70 -18.51 -38.31 -29.10
N ASN A 71 -17.44 -39.02 -28.75
CA ASN A 71 -16.34 -38.48 -27.96
C ASN A 71 -15.48 -37.46 -28.75
N LYS A 72 -15.20 -37.73 -30.04
CA LYS A 72 -14.45 -36.84 -30.92
C LYS A 72 -15.23 -35.55 -31.18
N LYS A 73 -16.56 -35.64 -31.39
CA LYS A 73 -17.44 -34.45 -31.49
C LYS A 73 -17.38 -33.58 -30.22
N ARG A 74 -17.47 -34.20 -29.03
CA ARG A 74 -17.34 -33.48 -27.75
C ARG A 74 -15.99 -32.80 -27.57
N LYS A 75 -14.89 -33.48 -27.93
CA LYS A 75 -13.53 -32.92 -27.87
C LYS A 75 -13.39 -31.71 -28.80
N MET A 76 -13.87 -31.82 -30.04
CA MET A 76 -13.81 -30.73 -31.01
C MET A 76 -14.63 -29.52 -30.56
N LYS A 77 -15.84 -29.72 -30.03
CA LYS A 77 -16.65 -28.61 -29.46
C LYS A 77 -15.91 -27.91 -28.31
N LYS A 78 -15.26 -28.66 -27.42
CA LYS A 78 -14.46 -28.09 -26.31
C LYS A 78 -13.23 -27.31 -26.82
N LYS A 79 -12.57 -27.80 -27.88
CA LYS A 79 -11.43 -27.11 -28.50
C LYS A 79 -11.87 -25.77 -29.11
N ARG A 80 -12.91 -25.79 -29.95
CA ARG A 80 -13.48 -24.58 -30.58
C ARG A 80 -13.93 -23.54 -29.56
N LEU A 81 -14.58 -23.96 -28.46
CA LEU A 81 -14.98 -23.03 -27.40
C LEU A 81 -13.78 -22.34 -26.74
N LYS A 82 -12.72 -23.09 -26.41
CA LYS A 82 -11.50 -22.52 -25.82
C LYS A 82 -10.80 -21.54 -26.78
N GLU A 83 -10.78 -21.87 -28.06
CA GLU A 83 -10.17 -21.06 -29.11
C GLU A 83 -10.95 -19.76 -29.32
N LYS A 84 -12.30 -19.83 -29.37
CA LYS A 84 -13.17 -18.65 -29.43
C LYS A 84 -12.93 -17.69 -28.25
N MET A 85 -12.82 -18.21 -27.04
CA MET A 85 -12.53 -17.39 -25.85
C MET A 85 -11.14 -16.73 -25.94
N ARG A 86 -10.13 -17.43 -26.48
CA ARG A 86 -8.79 -16.87 -26.69
C ARG A 86 -8.77 -15.75 -27.74
N ALA A 87 -9.48 -15.93 -28.86
CA ALA A 87 -9.58 -14.92 -29.92
C ALA A 87 -10.31 -13.65 -29.44
N ALA A 88 -11.31 -13.80 -28.59
CA ALA A 88 -12.02 -12.68 -27.95
C ALA A 88 -11.22 -11.99 -26.82
N GLY A 89 -9.94 -12.35 -26.59
CA GLY A 89 -9.12 -11.77 -25.53
C GLY A 89 -9.47 -12.22 -24.11
N LEU A 90 -10.55 -12.99 -23.93
CA LEU A 90 -10.94 -13.61 -22.66
C LEU A 90 -10.03 -14.82 -22.36
N ARG A 91 -8.81 -14.52 -21.94
CA ARG A 91 -7.95 -15.52 -21.30
C ARG A 91 -8.59 -15.88 -19.96
N MET A 92 -9.09 -17.11 -19.85
CA MET A 92 -9.34 -17.72 -18.54
C MET A 92 -7.98 -17.84 -17.85
N LYS A 93 -7.59 -16.80 -17.10
CA LYS A 93 -6.44 -16.88 -16.21
C LYS A 93 -6.73 -18.06 -15.27
N PRO A 94 -5.82 -19.05 -15.15
CA PRO A 94 -5.98 -20.05 -14.12
C PRO A 94 -6.11 -19.31 -12.79
N ALA A 95 -6.97 -19.79 -11.89
CA ALA A 95 -7.01 -19.34 -10.50
C ALA A 95 -5.75 -19.85 -9.76
N ALA A 96 -4.57 -19.57 -10.34
CA ALA A 96 -3.33 -19.62 -9.63
C ALA A 96 -3.38 -18.43 -8.68
N ILE A 97 -3.41 -18.73 -7.40
CA ILE A 97 -3.12 -17.78 -6.34
C ILE A 97 -1.81 -17.12 -6.75
N ASP A 98 -1.89 -15.82 -7.02
CA ASP A 98 -0.76 -15.03 -7.47
C ASP A 98 0.19 -14.89 -6.29
N PHE A 99 1.14 -15.83 -6.18
CA PHE A 99 2.21 -15.82 -5.17
C PHE A 99 3.31 -14.85 -5.59
N MET A 100 2.95 -13.71 -6.18
CA MET A 100 3.89 -12.62 -6.40
C MET A 100 4.02 -11.86 -5.10
N TYR A 101 5.22 -11.89 -4.52
CA TYR A 101 5.63 -10.95 -3.49
C TYR A 101 5.38 -9.54 -4.02
N LYS A 102 4.33 -8.92 -3.50
CA LYS A 102 4.03 -7.53 -3.76
C LYS A 102 4.92 -6.77 -2.78
N PRO A 103 5.95 -6.04 -3.24
CA PRO A 103 6.79 -5.28 -2.33
C PRO A 103 5.88 -4.35 -1.52
N GLU A 104 6.07 -4.35 -0.19
CA GLU A 104 5.25 -3.61 0.79
C GLU A 104 5.20 -2.10 0.53
N THR A 105 6.04 -1.61 -0.39
CA THR A 105 6.10 -0.22 -0.84
C THR A 105 4.91 0.22 -1.68
N GLU A 106 4.14 -0.71 -2.27
CA GLU A 106 3.04 -0.37 -3.20
C GLU A 106 1.66 -0.67 -2.61
N GLY A 107 1.61 -0.98 -1.31
CA GLY A 107 0.39 -1.41 -0.62
C GLY A 107 0.29 -1.00 0.84
N ARG A 108 1.27 -0.26 1.40
CA ARG A 108 0.95 0.61 2.55
C ARG A 108 -0.14 1.53 2.05
N THR A 109 -1.32 1.45 2.66
CA THR A 109 -2.36 2.43 2.38
C THR A 109 -1.73 3.82 2.57
N ASP A 110 -2.07 4.78 1.72
CA ASP A 110 -1.53 6.16 1.82
C ASP A 110 -1.67 6.71 3.26
N PHE A 111 -2.66 6.21 3.99
CA PHE A 111 -2.86 6.39 5.43
C PHE A 111 -1.69 5.92 6.30
N GLU A 112 -1.18 4.70 6.16
CA GLU A 112 -0.07 4.20 6.97
C GLU A 112 1.23 4.99 6.74
N GLU A 113 1.46 5.46 5.52
CA GLU A 113 2.61 6.33 5.23
C GLU A 113 2.41 7.72 5.84
N ALA A 114 1.20 8.28 5.73
CA ALA A 114 0.87 9.57 6.34
C ALA A 114 1.00 9.52 7.88
N HIS A 115 0.46 8.49 8.54
CA HIS A 115 0.60 8.31 9.99
C HIS A 115 2.07 8.19 10.42
N LYS A 116 2.88 7.44 9.66
CA LYS A 116 4.31 7.34 9.92
C LYS A 116 4.97 8.73 9.84
N LYS A 117 4.68 9.50 8.79
CA LYS A 117 5.19 10.88 8.64
C LYS A 117 4.79 11.77 9.80
N VAL A 118 3.54 11.68 10.27
CA VAL A 118 3.05 12.46 11.41
C VAL A 118 3.81 12.12 12.69
N ASN A 119 3.97 10.83 13.02
CA ASN A 119 4.74 10.41 14.20
C ASN A 119 6.20 10.86 14.10
N ASP A 120 6.81 10.67 12.93
CA ASP A 120 8.17 11.09 12.63
C ASP A 120 8.38 12.62 12.76
N ILE A 121 7.32 13.43 12.60
CA ILE A 121 7.32 14.89 12.81
C ILE A 121 7.11 15.21 14.28
N LEU A 122 6.16 14.55 14.94
CA LEU A 122 5.86 14.73 16.37
C LEU A 122 7.10 14.52 17.22
N ASP A 123 7.79 13.40 17.04
CA ASP A 123 9.03 13.08 17.76
C ASP A 123 10.10 14.17 17.57
N PHE A 124 10.26 14.64 16.33
CA PHE A 124 11.23 15.67 15.99
C PHE A 124 10.89 17.03 16.61
N LEU A 125 9.63 17.45 16.51
CA LEU A 125 9.18 18.73 17.06
C LEU A 125 9.23 18.71 18.59
N GLN A 126 8.90 17.57 19.21
CA GLN A 126 8.99 17.37 20.65
C GLN A 126 10.44 17.46 21.15
N ALA A 127 11.38 16.82 20.45
CA ALA A 127 12.80 16.97 20.76
C ALA A 127 13.29 18.40 20.52
N THR A 128 12.85 19.04 19.43
CA THR A 128 13.26 20.41 19.09
C THR A 128 12.77 21.42 20.12
N GLN A 129 11.53 21.32 20.59
CA GLN A 129 11.02 22.22 21.64
C GLN A 129 11.79 22.01 22.95
N GLU A 130 12.15 20.77 23.29
CA GLU A 130 12.90 20.48 24.52
C GLU A 130 14.27 21.15 24.47
N ILE A 131 14.99 21.04 23.35
CA ILE A 131 16.28 21.71 23.12
C ILE A 131 16.07 23.24 23.18
N TYR A 132 15.09 23.76 22.44
CA TYR A 132 14.83 25.19 22.34
C TYR A 132 14.55 25.83 23.71
N PHE A 133 13.69 25.21 24.53
CA PHE A 133 13.32 25.75 25.84
C PHE A 133 14.35 25.45 26.94
N SER A 134 15.15 24.38 26.81
CA SER A 134 16.23 24.09 27.75
C SER A 134 17.46 24.98 27.54
N GLU A 135 17.81 25.30 26.29
CA GLU A 135 19.01 26.08 25.95
C GLU A 135 18.78 27.60 26.01
N LYS A 136 17.54 28.08 25.97
CA LYS A 136 17.21 29.51 25.99
C LYS A 136 16.66 29.99 27.33
N PRO A 137 17.51 30.32 28.34
CA PRO A 137 17.02 30.98 29.54
C PRO A 137 16.80 32.50 29.36
N SER A 138 17.41 33.17 28.37
CA SER A 138 17.27 34.63 28.21
C SER A 138 18.07 35.22 27.02
N LYS A 139 17.40 35.55 25.91
CA LYS A 139 17.80 36.65 25.00
C LYS A 139 16.73 36.81 23.91
N CYS A 140 16.08 37.98 23.91
CA CYS A 140 15.11 38.48 22.91
C CYS A 140 13.64 38.04 23.10
N PRO A 141 12.77 38.92 23.67
CA PRO A 141 11.33 38.68 23.81
C PRO A 141 10.52 38.89 22.50
N GLU A 142 11.06 39.53 21.46
CA GLU A 142 10.33 39.83 20.21
C GLU A 142 10.20 38.63 19.26
N SER A 143 11.02 37.59 19.44
CA SER A 143 10.99 36.35 18.65
C SER A 143 10.88 35.11 19.56
N ALA A 144 10.26 35.26 20.72
CA ALA A 144 10.02 34.14 21.63
C ALA A 144 8.93 33.23 21.05
N VAL A 145 9.29 31.98 20.76
CA VAL A 145 8.34 30.92 20.43
C VAL A 145 7.42 30.69 21.63
N SER A 146 6.12 30.87 21.42
CA SER A 146 5.11 30.53 22.42
C SER A 146 5.07 29.01 22.61
N SER A 147 5.41 28.54 23.82
CA SER A 147 5.31 27.11 24.17
C SER A 147 3.89 26.58 23.98
N GLN A 148 2.88 27.38 24.33
CA GLN A 148 1.48 27.02 24.15
C GLN A 148 1.15 26.76 22.67
N SER A 149 1.59 27.63 21.76
CA SER A 149 1.31 27.47 20.33
C SER A 149 1.98 26.23 19.74
N VAL A 150 3.17 25.84 20.23
CA VAL A 150 3.82 24.60 19.81
C VAL A 150 3.06 23.38 20.34
N CYS A 151 2.63 23.40 21.61
CA CYS A 151 1.83 22.32 22.19
C CYS A 151 0.50 22.11 21.45
N GLU A 152 -0.18 23.18 21.05
CA GLU A 152 -1.40 23.11 20.26
C GLU A 152 -1.17 22.45 18.89
N VAL A 153 -0.04 22.74 18.22
CA VAL A 153 0.34 22.07 16.97
C VAL A 153 0.57 20.59 17.19
N LEU A 154 1.31 20.22 18.25
CA LEU A 154 1.55 18.81 18.57
C LEU A 154 0.24 18.06 18.80
N GLN A 155 -0.69 18.65 19.56
CA GLN A 155 -2.03 18.07 19.77
C GLN A 155 -2.84 17.95 18.47
N SER A 156 -2.73 18.92 17.56
CA SER A 156 -3.41 18.88 16.25
C SER A 156 -2.85 17.79 15.33
N LEU A 157 -1.55 17.52 15.41
CA LEU A 157 -0.87 16.46 14.68
C LEU A 157 -1.24 15.08 15.25
N GLU A 158 -1.25 14.94 16.57
CA GLU A 158 -1.67 13.73 17.30
C GLU A 158 -3.15 13.41 17.03
N SER A 159 -4.00 14.43 16.99
CA SER A 159 -5.42 14.28 16.67
C SER A 159 -5.70 14.14 15.17
N HIS A 160 -4.66 14.17 14.32
CA HIS A 160 -4.75 14.08 12.86
C HIS A 160 -5.71 15.10 12.22
N THR A 161 -5.85 16.28 12.83
CA THR A 161 -6.70 17.37 12.31
C THR A 161 -5.95 18.29 11.34
N THR A 162 -4.64 18.09 11.20
CA THR A 162 -3.78 18.87 10.33
C THR A 162 -3.99 18.50 8.86
N SER A 163 -3.95 19.50 7.96
CA SER A 163 -4.06 19.26 6.53
C SER A 163 -2.90 18.41 6.01
N SER A 164 -3.19 17.53 5.05
CA SER A 164 -2.15 16.71 4.39
C SER A 164 -1.06 17.57 3.74
N SER A 165 -1.42 18.74 3.19
CA SER A 165 -0.46 19.69 2.63
C SER A 165 0.54 20.20 3.67
N ASP A 166 0.06 20.66 4.83
CA ASP A 166 0.90 21.09 5.95
C ASP A 166 1.80 19.95 6.44
N ILE A 167 1.27 18.73 6.57
CA ILE A 167 2.06 17.55 6.98
C ILE A 167 3.21 17.30 6.00
N THR A 168 2.96 17.40 4.69
CA THR A 168 4.02 17.21 3.68
C THR A 168 5.09 18.30 3.74
N LEU A 169 4.71 19.56 3.99
CA LEU A 169 5.64 20.67 4.15
C LEU A 169 6.49 20.49 5.41
N LEU A 170 5.89 20.17 6.55
CA LEU A 170 6.58 19.91 7.81
C LEU A 170 7.55 18.73 7.69
N HIS A 171 7.12 17.64 7.05
CA HIS A 171 7.99 16.50 6.77
C HIS A 171 9.19 16.90 5.91
N ARG A 172 8.96 17.70 4.86
CA ARG A 172 10.03 18.21 3.97
C ARG A 172 11.00 19.12 4.73
N MET A 173 10.51 20.04 5.55
CA MET A 173 11.34 20.90 6.41
C MET A 173 12.20 20.06 7.35
N LYS A 174 11.62 19.05 8.00
CA LYS A 174 12.36 18.09 8.84
C LYS A 174 13.48 17.41 8.07
N CYS A 175 13.20 16.86 6.89
CA CYS A 175 14.22 16.23 6.06
C CYS A 175 15.36 17.18 5.73
N LEU A 176 15.07 18.45 5.43
CA LEU A 176 16.09 19.45 5.11
C LEU A 176 16.96 19.81 6.33
N VAL A 177 16.38 19.86 7.54
CA VAL A 177 17.16 19.98 8.79
C VAL A 177 18.13 18.81 8.94
N LEU A 178 17.66 17.57 8.75
CA LEU A 178 18.49 16.38 8.88
C LEU A 178 19.59 16.30 7.80
N LEU A 179 19.31 16.83 6.60
CA LEU A 179 20.28 16.95 5.51
C LEU A 179 21.22 18.17 5.67
N GLN A 180 21.00 19.01 6.69
CA GLN A 180 21.75 20.25 6.94
C GLN A 180 21.69 21.24 5.76
N ASP A 181 20.61 21.19 4.98
CA ASP A 181 20.42 22.00 3.78
C ASP A 181 19.68 23.30 4.14
N VAL A 182 20.44 24.28 4.64
CA VAL A 182 19.91 25.55 5.16
C VAL A 182 19.30 26.44 4.07
N GLU A 183 19.83 26.41 2.84
CA GLU A 183 19.35 27.25 1.74
C GLU A 183 17.95 26.81 1.30
N ARG A 184 17.76 25.51 1.07
CA ARG A 184 16.44 24.98 0.71
C ARG A 184 15.49 25.01 1.88
N LEU A 185 15.96 24.82 3.12
CA LEU A 185 15.11 24.90 4.31
C LEU A 185 14.45 26.28 4.44
N ARG A 186 15.20 27.38 4.23
CA ARG A 186 14.64 28.73 4.24
C ARG A 186 13.52 28.92 3.23
N GLY A 187 13.74 28.48 1.98
CA GLY A 187 12.71 28.58 0.94
C GLY A 187 11.44 27.79 1.26
N VAL A 188 11.56 26.61 1.88
CA VAL A 188 10.39 25.81 2.29
C VAL A 188 9.67 26.42 3.50
N VAL A 189 10.40 27.06 4.44
CA VAL A 189 9.77 27.79 5.55
C VAL A 189 8.93 28.96 5.04
N GLU A 190 9.40 29.68 4.02
CA GLU A 190 8.63 30.75 3.37
C GLU A 190 7.39 30.21 2.65
N GLU A 191 7.52 29.08 1.93
CA GLU A 191 6.41 28.37 1.29
C GLU A 191 5.35 27.94 2.33
N PHE A 192 5.79 27.41 3.47
CA PHE A 192 4.93 27.04 4.58
C PHE A 192 4.17 28.24 5.13
N HIS A 193 4.83 29.38 5.34
CA HIS A 193 4.15 30.58 5.83
C HIS A 193 3.10 31.13 4.85
N ALA A 194 3.30 30.96 3.54
CA ALA A 194 2.36 31.43 2.52
C ALA A 194 1.18 30.46 2.29
N GLY A 195 1.40 29.16 2.46
CA GLY A 195 0.45 28.11 2.08
C GLY A 195 -0.24 27.40 3.24
N THR A 196 0.12 27.69 4.49
CA THR A 196 -0.38 26.92 5.64
C THR A 196 -1.84 27.23 5.97
N LEU A 197 -2.56 26.18 6.36
CA LEU A 197 -3.93 26.28 6.91
C LEU A 197 -3.92 26.38 8.44
N MET A 198 -2.74 26.35 9.06
CA MET A 198 -2.59 26.53 10.51
C MET A 198 -2.87 27.98 10.92
N PRO A 199 -3.35 28.20 12.16
CA PRO A 199 -3.39 29.53 12.75
C PRO A 199 -2.02 30.24 12.69
N PRO A 200 -1.98 31.56 12.49
CA PRO A 200 -0.73 32.30 12.26
C PRO A 200 0.23 32.19 13.46
N ASP A 201 -0.30 32.15 14.69
CA ASP A 201 0.51 32.01 15.91
C ASP A 201 1.23 30.65 15.95
N GLN A 202 0.53 29.59 15.54
CA GLN A 202 1.05 28.24 15.45
C GLN A 202 2.09 28.10 14.33
N ALA A 203 1.76 28.62 13.13
CA ALA A 203 2.67 28.62 11.99
C ALA A 203 3.98 29.38 12.29
N LYS A 204 3.87 30.55 12.94
CA LYS A 204 5.03 31.35 13.37
C LYS A 204 5.87 30.61 14.41
N ALA A 205 5.24 29.94 15.37
CA ALA A 205 5.92 29.17 16.39
C ALA A 205 6.76 28.04 15.78
N ILE A 206 6.16 27.24 14.88
CA ILE A 206 6.87 26.16 14.18
C ILE A 206 7.98 26.70 13.28
N SER A 207 7.70 27.74 12.49
CA SER A 207 8.71 28.36 11.61
C SER A 207 9.92 28.85 12.40
N SER A 208 9.68 29.43 13.57
CA SER A 208 10.74 29.89 14.47
C SER A 208 11.59 28.75 15.05
N LEU A 209 10.99 27.58 15.34
CA LEU A 209 11.74 26.37 15.74
C LEU A 209 12.65 25.89 14.60
N PHE A 210 12.17 25.87 13.36
CA PHE A 210 13.00 25.49 12.21
C PHE A 210 14.09 26.53 11.91
N LEU A 211 13.80 27.81 12.08
CA LEU A 211 14.80 28.87 11.94
C LEU A 211 15.86 28.82 13.04
N TYR A 212 15.50 28.39 14.26
CA TYR A 212 16.47 28.12 15.33
C TYR A 212 17.52 27.09 14.93
N TRP A 213 17.11 26.01 14.22
CA TRP A 213 18.07 25.06 13.66
C TRP A 213 19.04 25.75 12.69
N VAL A 214 18.56 26.66 11.83
CA VAL A 214 19.41 27.39 10.88
C VAL A 214 20.38 28.36 11.56
N THR A 215 19.97 29.02 12.65
CA THR A 215 20.74 30.09 13.28
C THR A 215 21.64 29.64 14.42
N ASP A 216 21.29 28.60 15.15
CA ASP A 216 21.95 28.26 16.40
C ASP A 216 22.53 26.84 16.42
N ILE A 217 21.85 25.86 15.79
CA ILE A 217 22.27 24.44 15.83
C ILE A 217 23.15 24.05 14.63
N LEU A 218 22.72 24.36 13.41
CA LEU A 218 23.46 24.02 12.17
C LEU A 218 24.73 24.86 11.90
N PRO A 219 24.86 26.14 12.33
CA PRO A 219 26.11 26.88 12.16
C PRO A 219 27.14 26.41 13.20
N GLY A 220 27.78 25.28 12.89
CA GLY A 220 28.63 24.56 13.83
C GLY A 220 29.55 23.52 13.20
N LYS A 221 30.18 23.85 12.06
CA LYS A 221 31.41 23.16 11.59
C LYS A 221 32.68 24.01 11.77
N ASP A 222 32.55 25.25 12.22
CA ASP A 222 33.67 26.18 12.48
C ASP A 222 33.66 26.75 13.90
N ARG A 223 33.25 25.96 14.90
CA ARG A 223 33.63 26.26 16.29
C ARG A 223 35.08 25.80 16.45
N LYS A 224 36.01 26.55 15.86
CA LYS A 224 37.43 26.45 16.20
C LYS A 224 37.51 26.74 17.69
N GLU A 225 37.84 25.71 18.45
CA GLU A 225 38.41 25.85 19.77
C GLU A 225 39.56 26.85 19.62
N VAL A 226 39.34 28.10 20.04
CA VAL A 226 40.41 29.02 20.30
C VAL A 226 41.06 28.49 21.57
N GLU A 227 42.01 27.60 21.32
CA GLU A 227 43.13 27.22 22.15
C GLU A 227 43.44 28.35 23.15
N SER A 228 43.08 28.15 24.41
CA SER A 228 43.60 28.94 25.51
C SER A 228 45.06 28.52 25.73
N THR A 229 45.93 28.93 24.83
CA THR A 229 47.38 28.94 25.04
C THR A 229 47.66 29.89 26.21
N CYS A 230 47.96 29.31 27.36
CA CYS A 230 48.54 30.02 28.50
C CYS A 230 49.89 30.65 28.07
N PRO A 231 50.12 31.95 28.26
CA PRO A 231 51.48 32.47 28.16
C PRO A 231 52.25 32.09 29.42
N SER A 232 53.17 31.14 29.28
CA SER A 232 54.23 30.90 30.25
C SER A 232 55.19 32.09 30.23
N VAL A 233 55.27 32.80 31.36
CA VAL A 233 56.25 33.86 31.59
C VAL A 233 57.52 33.23 32.16
N PRO A 234 58.69 33.39 31.53
CA PRO A 234 59.95 32.98 32.14
C PRO A 234 60.42 34.05 33.15
N SER A 235 60.83 33.59 34.34
CA SER A 235 61.64 34.34 35.31
C SER A 235 63.11 33.99 35.16
#